data_AF-A0A514WVH0-F1
#
_entry.id   AF-A0A514WVH0-F1
#
_cell.length_a   1.000
_cell.length_b   1.000
_cell.length_c   1.000
_cell.angle_alpha   90.00
_cell.angle_beta   90.00
_cell.angle_gamma   90.00
#
_symmetry.space_group_name_H-M   'P 1'
#
loop_
_entity.id
_entity.type
_entity.pdbx_description
1 polymer ?
#
loop_
_entity_poly.entity_id
_entity_poly.type
_entity_poly.pdbx_seq_one_letter_code
_entity_poly.pdbx_strand_id
1 'polypeptide(L)'
;MKTVSLLLVGAGIVLSGVAHAFSVNSRYTTNAAGAYVKEIQVLCDANEGEYCQVLCKQEKECRRVEPYCLNCAGTASSVMRSLFTQISQNYIPTQNEIPVSSLVKYMVTTSYILIGAKSVYNYYKPLNSGEFLSNLQALCPSETEDPLLAIKLTSEQQPEKLSFILCKDTNGTSRAYDVALRSPVVGGTPVFDVKMNLNLKLK
;
A
#
# COMPACT_ATOMS: atom_id res chain seq x y z
N MET A 1 9.61 69.82 15.38
CA MET A 1 9.07 68.49 15.74
C MET A 1 9.58 67.50 14.70
N LYS A 2 10.42 66.53 15.08
CA LYS A 2 11.00 65.53 14.17
C LYS A 2 10.16 64.26 14.23
N THR A 3 9.51 63.92 13.13
CA THR A 3 8.81 62.64 12.93
C THR A 3 9.85 61.56 12.63
N VAL A 4 9.95 60.57 13.54
CA VAL A 4 10.76 59.37 13.36
C VAL A 4 9.83 58.29 12.82
N SER A 5 9.96 57.97 11.53
CA SER A 5 9.24 56.85 10.91
C SER A 5 10.01 55.56 11.17
N LEU A 6 9.43 54.68 11.98
CA LEU A 6 9.94 53.35 12.28
C LEU A 6 9.46 52.36 11.19
N LEU A 7 10.35 51.93 10.30
CA LEU A 7 10.09 50.88 9.31
C LEU A 7 10.29 49.50 9.97
N LEU A 8 9.17 48.84 10.32
CA LEU A 8 9.15 47.44 10.73
C LEU A 8 9.31 46.56 9.49
N VAL A 9 10.52 46.05 9.26
CA VAL A 9 10.80 44.99 8.29
C VAL A 9 10.33 43.66 8.91
N GLY A 10 9.11 43.26 8.60
CA GLY A 10 8.59 41.94 8.96
C GLY A 10 9.27 40.86 8.14
N ALA A 11 10.20 40.13 8.74
CA ALA A 11 10.74 38.90 8.18
C ALA A 11 9.63 37.83 8.20
N GLY A 12 8.89 37.72 7.10
CA GLY A 12 7.98 36.61 6.86
C GLY A 12 8.79 35.33 6.69
N ILE A 13 8.88 34.53 7.75
CA ILE A 13 9.36 33.14 7.66
C ILE A 13 8.28 32.39 6.86
N VAL A 14 8.51 32.24 5.56
CA VAL A 14 7.74 31.32 4.73
C VAL A 14 8.13 29.93 5.20
N LEU A 15 7.28 29.32 6.03
CA LEU A 15 7.32 27.89 6.32
C LEU A 15 6.98 27.17 5.01
N SER A 16 8.00 26.92 4.20
CA SER A 16 7.91 26.02 3.05
C SER A 16 7.53 24.66 3.59
N GLY A 17 6.23 24.34 3.57
CA GLY A 17 5.77 22.98 3.79
C GLY A 17 6.49 22.09 2.78
N VAL A 18 7.25 21.12 3.27
CA VAL A 18 7.94 20.16 2.42
C VAL A 18 6.87 19.40 1.65
N ALA A 19 6.76 19.68 0.35
CA ALA A 19 5.92 18.89 -0.53
C ALA A 19 6.47 17.46 -0.54
N HIS A 20 5.61 16.50 -0.25
CA HIS A 20 5.95 15.07 -0.24
C HIS A 20 5.24 14.42 -1.41
N ALA A 21 5.81 14.48 -2.61
CA ALA A 21 5.25 13.84 -3.79
C ALA A 21 6.07 12.60 -4.18
N PHE A 22 5.72 11.45 -3.60
CA PHE A 22 6.05 10.17 -4.23
C PHE A 22 4.79 9.39 -4.55
N SER A 23 4.84 8.63 -5.64
CA SER A 23 3.79 7.69 -6.01
C SER A 23 4.31 6.28 -5.97
N VAL A 24 3.50 5.38 -5.43
CA VAL A 24 3.77 3.95 -5.37
C VAL A 24 2.85 3.25 -6.36
N ASN A 25 3.44 2.44 -7.23
CA ASN A 25 2.76 1.71 -8.28
C ASN A 25 3.10 0.23 -8.17
N SER A 26 2.15 -0.62 -8.57
CA SER A 26 2.37 -2.04 -8.78
C SER A 26 2.46 -2.30 -10.28
N ARG A 27 3.56 -2.88 -10.75
CA ARG A 27 3.80 -3.20 -12.16
C ARG A 27 4.12 -4.68 -12.35
N TYR A 28 3.70 -5.25 -13.47
CA TYR A 28 4.14 -6.58 -13.90
C TYR A 28 5.21 -6.43 -14.99
N THR A 29 6.28 -7.21 -14.88
CA THR A 29 7.35 -7.32 -15.88
C THR A 29 7.70 -8.79 -16.09
N THR A 30 8.56 -9.09 -17.06
CA THR A 30 9.12 -10.41 -17.29
C THR A 30 10.59 -10.44 -16.89
N ASN A 31 10.99 -11.48 -16.17
CA ASN A 31 12.40 -11.69 -15.82
C ASN A 31 13.17 -12.34 -16.98
N ALA A 32 14.48 -12.53 -16.81
CA ALA A 32 15.34 -13.16 -17.82
C ALA A 32 14.95 -14.61 -18.18
N ALA A 33 14.20 -15.30 -17.31
CA ALA A 33 13.68 -16.64 -17.55
C ALA A 33 12.29 -16.63 -18.24
N GLY A 34 11.78 -15.47 -18.64
CA GLY A 34 10.47 -15.32 -19.27
C GLY A 34 9.28 -15.44 -18.31
N ALA A 35 9.53 -15.51 -17.00
CA ALA A 35 8.46 -15.58 -16.00
C ALA A 35 7.94 -14.19 -15.66
N TYR A 36 6.61 -14.08 -15.51
CA TYR A 36 5.98 -12.87 -14.98
C TYR A 36 6.38 -12.65 -13.53
N VAL A 37 6.90 -11.48 -13.24
CA VAL A 37 7.24 -11.00 -11.90
C VAL A 37 6.53 -9.68 -11.64
N LYS A 38 6.23 -9.45 -10.37
CA LYS A 38 5.59 -8.22 -9.93
C LYS A 38 6.60 -7.36 -9.20
N GLU A 39 6.56 -6.07 -9.48
CA GLU A 39 7.47 -5.08 -8.93
C GLU A 39 6.67 -3.93 -8.32
N ILE A 40 7.19 -3.41 -7.22
CA ILE A 40 6.79 -2.13 -6.65
C ILE A 40 7.67 -1.08 -7.30
N GLN A 41 7.04 -0.13 -8.00
CA GLN A 41 7.70 1.02 -8.57
C GLN A 41 7.38 2.24 -7.70
N VAL A 42 8.41 2.90 -7.19
CA VAL A 42 8.28 4.18 -6.50
C VAL A 42 8.76 5.26 -7.47
N LEU A 43 7.87 6.20 -7.81
CA LEU A 43 8.22 7.39 -8.58
C LEU A 43 8.38 8.55 -7.60
N CYS A 44 9.49 9.24 -7.74
CA CYS A 44 9.90 10.36 -6.92
C CYS A 44 10.01 11.61 -7.79
N ASP A 45 9.53 12.74 -7.29
CA ASP A 45 10.09 14.00 -7.76
C ASP A 45 11.46 14.16 -7.08
N ALA A 46 12.54 14.02 -7.87
CA ALA A 46 13.91 14.03 -7.34
C ALA A 46 14.29 15.34 -6.64
N ASN A 47 13.51 16.41 -6.82
CA ASN A 47 13.70 17.69 -6.13
C ASN A 47 12.90 17.78 -4.81
N GLU A 48 12.04 16.81 -4.51
CA GLU A 48 11.10 16.85 -3.38
C GLU A 48 11.38 15.73 -2.37
N GLY A 49 12.12 16.08 -1.32
CA GLY A 49 11.96 15.43 -0.02
C GLY A 49 12.98 14.36 0.38
N GLU A 50 13.34 14.40 1.66
CA GLU A 50 14.19 13.43 2.36
C GLU A 50 13.72 11.96 2.20
N TYR A 51 12.41 11.75 2.03
CA TYR A 51 11.84 10.42 1.90
C TYR A 51 12.21 9.71 0.60
N CYS A 52 12.38 10.45 -0.49
CA CYS A 52 12.84 9.88 -1.76
C CYS A 52 14.32 9.50 -1.71
N GLN A 53 15.14 10.20 -0.92
CA GLN A 53 16.50 9.75 -0.63
C GLN A 53 16.50 8.41 0.09
N VAL A 54 15.60 8.22 1.06
CA VAL A 54 15.49 6.96 1.82
C VAL A 54 14.93 5.83 0.94
N LEU A 55 13.89 6.09 0.14
CA LEU A 55 13.23 5.07 -0.67
C LEU A 55 14.03 4.68 -1.92
N CYS A 56 14.56 5.69 -2.63
CA CYS A 56 15.14 5.57 -3.97
C CYS A 56 16.55 6.16 -4.12
N LYS A 57 17.24 6.55 -3.04
CA LYS A 57 18.63 7.07 -3.08
C LYS A 57 18.81 8.26 -4.05
N GLN A 58 17.86 9.18 -4.09
CA GLN A 58 17.83 10.38 -4.97
C GLN A 58 17.58 10.10 -6.45
N GLU A 59 17.19 8.88 -6.81
CA GLU A 59 16.71 8.58 -8.16
C GLU A 59 15.25 9.01 -8.31
N LYS A 60 14.87 9.47 -9.52
CA LYS A 60 13.47 9.81 -9.88
C LYS A 60 12.54 8.59 -9.84
N GLU A 61 13.11 7.41 -9.87
CA GLU A 61 12.37 6.17 -9.86
C GLU A 61 13.23 5.08 -9.24
N CYS A 62 12.64 4.23 -8.42
CA CYS A 62 13.26 2.97 -8.04
C CYS A 62 12.25 1.83 -8.08
N ARG A 63 12.76 0.62 -8.30
CA ARG A 63 11.95 -0.61 -8.41
C ARG A 63 12.41 -1.64 -7.41
N ARG A 64 11.46 -2.34 -6.81
CA ARG A 64 11.71 -3.46 -5.90
C ARG A 64 10.88 -4.65 -6.34
N VAL A 65 11.54 -5.76 -6.60
CA VAL A 65 10.85 -7.02 -6.92
C VAL A 65 10.06 -7.45 -5.69
N GLU A 66 8.76 -7.74 -5.87
CA GLU A 66 7.98 -8.30 -4.78
C GLU A 66 8.43 -9.74 -4.52
N PRO A 67 8.68 -10.11 -3.25
CA PRO A 67 9.13 -11.46 -2.92
C PRO A 67 8.09 -12.55 -3.25
N TYR A 68 6.83 -12.16 -3.47
CA TYR A 68 5.70 -13.07 -3.64
C TYR A 68 5.20 -13.08 -5.10
N CYS A 69 5.82 -13.90 -5.96
CA CYS A 69 5.18 -14.43 -7.18
C CYS A 69 5.90 -15.70 -7.69
N LEU A 70 5.49 -16.86 -7.20
CA LEU A 70 5.89 -18.16 -7.77
C LEU A 70 4.79 -18.65 -8.72
N ASN A 71 5.00 -18.46 -10.03
CA ASN A 71 4.18 -18.96 -11.16
C ASN A 71 2.73 -18.46 -11.23
N CYS A 72 2.56 -17.15 -11.25
CA CYS A 72 1.25 -16.46 -11.25
C CYS A 72 0.39 -16.61 -12.53
N ALA A 73 0.80 -17.43 -13.52
CA ALA A 73 0.00 -17.78 -14.70
C ALA A 73 -0.73 -19.13 -14.58
N GLY A 74 -0.68 -19.81 -13.41
CA GLY A 74 -1.36 -21.11 -13.26
C GLY A 74 -1.72 -21.59 -11.85
N THR A 75 -1.19 -21.03 -10.75
CA THR A 75 -1.38 -21.64 -9.40
C THR A 75 -1.45 -20.59 -8.29
N ALA A 76 -2.59 -20.36 -7.64
CA ALA A 76 -3.21 -21.18 -6.59
C ALA A 76 -2.64 -21.00 -5.16
N SER A 77 -2.16 -19.81 -4.76
CA SER A 77 -2.14 -19.53 -3.32
C SER A 77 -3.58 -19.40 -2.81
N SER A 78 -4.10 -20.48 -2.25
CA SER A 78 -5.41 -20.52 -1.57
C SER A 78 -5.47 -19.48 -0.44
N VAL A 79 -4.35 -19.25 0.23
CA VAL A 79 -4.18 -18.22 1.25
C VAL A 79 -4.43 -16.83 0.68
N MET A 80 -3.77 -16.46 -0.43
CA MET A 80 -4.01 -15.16 -1.06
C MET A 80 -5.45 -15.01 -1.55
N ARG A 81 -6.01 -16.07 -2.17
CA ARG A 81 -7.41 -16.03 -2.60
C ARG A 81 -8.38 -15.82 -1.44
N SER A 82 -8.14 -16.51 -0.34
CA SER A 82 -8.92 -16.38 0.89
C SER A 82 -8.80 -14.97 1.48
N LEU A 83 -7.57 -14.46 1.57
CA LEU A 83 -7.27 -13.09 2.01
C LEU A 83 -8.06 -12.08 1.17
N PHE A 84 -7.99 -12.16 -0.15
CA PHE A 84 -8.72 -11.29 -1.06
C PHE A 84 -10.23 -11.33 -0.86
N THR A 85 -10.79 -12.54 -0.72
CA THR A 85 -12.24 -12.70 -0.57
C THR A 85 -12.73 -12.14 0.75
N GLN A 86 -11.87 -12.14 1.77
CA GLN A 86 -12.21 -11.73 3.13
C GLN A 86 -11.84 -10.28 3.46
N ILE A 87 -10.96 -9.62 2.70
CA ILE A 87 -10.50 -8.26 3.03
C ILE A 87 -11.67 -7.27 3.15
N SER A 88 -12.58 -7.24 2.18
CA SER A 88 -13.73 -6.33 2.21
C SER A 88 -14.72 -6.64 3.34
N GLN A 89 -14.77 -7.91 3.75
CA GLN A 89 -15.65 -8.39 4.82
C GLN A 89 -15.07 -8.14 6.21
N ASN A 90 -13.75 -8.26 6.36
CA ASN A 90 -13.08 -8.24 7.66
C ASN A 90 -12.44 -6.90 7.98
N TYR A 91 -12.24 -6.00 7.01
CA TYR A 91 -11.65 -4.69 7.27
C TYR A 91 -12.62 -3.55 6.98
N ILE A 92 -12.40 -2.45 7.69
CA ILE A 92 -13.02 -1.15 7.47
C ILE A 92 -11.94 -0.07 7.41
N PRO A 93 -12.16 0.99 6.61
CA PRO A 93 -11.26 2.13 6.60
C PRO A 93 -11.42 2.87 7.93
N THR A 94 -10.30 3.19 8.59
CA THR A 94 -10.35 4.06 9.78
C THR A 94 -10.35 5.54 9.39
N GLN A 95 -10.08 5.84 8.12
CA GLN A 95 -9.83 7.19 7.58
C GLN A 95 -8.64 7.92 8.23
N ASN A 96 -7.89 7.25 9.11
CA ASN A 96 -6.69 7.82 9.71
C ASN A 96 -5.54 7.70 8.70
N GLU A 97 -5.02 8.84 8.26
CA GLU A 97 -3.83 8.89 7.40
C GLU A 97 -2.59 8.55 8.24
N ILE A 98 -1.80 7.61 7.73
CA ILE A 98 -0.52 7.22 8.33
C ILE A 98 0.51 8.29 7.97
N PRO A 99 1.27 8.81 8.96
CA PRO A 99 2.35 9.76 8.68
C PRO A 99 3.33 9.22 7.65
N VAL A 100 3.76 10.07 6.72
CA VAL A 100 4.67 9.68 5.63
C VAL A 100 5.96 9.03 6.16
N SER A 101 6.51 9.54 7.25
CA SER A 101 7.68 8.95 7.91
C SER A 101 7.45 7.50 8.37
N SER A 102 6.26 7.20 8.89
CA SER A 102 5.86 5.84 9.29
C SER A 102 5.68 4.92 8.08
N LEU A 103 5.08 5.43 7.00
CA LEU A 103 4.97 4.70 5.74
C LEU A 103 6.35 4.36 5.16
N VAL A 104 7.24 5.36 5.06
CA VAL A 104 8.60 5.18 4.55
C VAL A 104 9.36 4.18 5.40
N LYS A 105 9.29 4.30 6.73
CA LYS A 105 9.90 3.33 7.66
C LYS A 105 9.39 1.92 7.36
N TYR A 106 8.08 1.74 7.27
CA TYR A 106 7.49 0.43 6.96
C TYR A 106 8.01 -0.12 5.62
N MET A 107 8.03 0.69 4.57
CA MET A 107 8.47 0.28 3.24
C MET A 107 9.96 -0.12 3.20
N VAL A 108 10.77 0.37 4.13
CA VAL A 108 12.20 0.06 4.20
C VAL A 108 12.48 -1.15 5.10
N THR A 109 11.76 -1.28 6.22
CA THR A 109 12.12 -2.25 7.27
C THR A 109 11.28 -3.51 7.27
N THR A 110 10.11 -3.51 6.62
CA THR A 110 9.14 -4.61 6.71
C THR A 110 9.18 -5.46 5.45
N SER A 111 9.01 -6.78 5.60
CA SER A 111 8.68 -7.65 4.48
C SER A 111 7.20 -7.52 4.16
N TYR A 112 6.86 -7.05 2.97
CA TYR A 112 5.46 -6.85 2.56
C TYR A 112 5.28 -7.12 1.06
N ILE A 113 4.02 -7.25 0.67
CA ILE A 113 3.56 -7.17 -0.71
C ILE A 113 2.47 -6.10 -0.81
N LEU A 114 2.42 -5.41 -1.94
CA LEU A 114 1.33 -4.50 -2.29
C LEU A 114 0.38 -5.20 -3.20
N ILE A 115 -0.92 -4.98 -3.08
CA ILE A 115 -1.88 -5.72 -3.89
C ILE A 115 -2.95 -4.78 -4.42
N GLY A 116 -2.97 -4.61 -5.74
CA GLY A 116 -3.99 -3.86 -6.44
C GLY A 116 -5.23 -4.69 -6.78
N ALA A 117 -6.32 -3.99 -7.07
CA ALA A 117 -7.58 -4.59 -7.50
C ALA A 117 -7.45 -5.33 -8.84
N LYS A 118 -6.53 -4.87 -9.70
CA LYS A 118 -6.20 -5.48 -11.01
C LYS A 118 -5.16 -6.59 -10.93
N SER A 119 -4.88 -7.13 -9.75
CA SER A 119 -3.85 -8.16 -9.61
C SER A 119 -4.26 -9.52 -10.20
N VAL A 120 -3.27 -10.33 -10.55
CA VAL A 120 -3.42 -11.71 -11.03
C VAL A 120 -4.18 -12.62 -10.05
N TYR A 121 -4.19 -12.29 -8.76
CA TYR A 121 -4.95 -13.03 -7.75
C TYR A 121 -6.47 -12.82 -7.85
N ASN A 122 -6.89 -11.70 -8.47
CA ASN A 122 -8.29 -11.41 -8.77
C ASN A 122 -8.75 -12.02 -10.11
N TYR A 123 -7.85 -12.61 -10.91
CA TYR A 123 -8.15 -13.13 -12.25
C TYR A 123 -8.97 -14.44 -12.25
N TYR A 124 -8.78 -15.31 -11.25
CA TYR A 124 -9.26 -16.71 -11.29
C TYR A 124 -10.66 -16.97 -10.74
N LYS A 125 -11.40 -15.93 -10.36
CA LYS A 125 -12.86 -16.00 -10.36
C LYS A 125 -13.40 -14.69 -10.93
N PRO A 126 -14.41 -14.70 -11.81
CA PRO A 126 -15.29 -13.55 -11.97
C PRO A 126 -16.14 -13.41 -10.69
N LEU A 127 -15.50 -13.15 -9.55
CA LEU A 127 -16.17 -12.65 -8.36
C LEU A 127 -16.39 -11.16 -8.64
N ASN A 128 -17.56 -10.82 -9.19
CA ASN A 128 -18.08 -9.45 -9.24
C ASN A 128 -16.99 -8.38 -9.42
N SER A 129 -16.29 -8.36 -10.55
CA SER A 129 -15.13 -7.48 -10.77
C SER A 129 -15.44 -6.01 -10.46
N GLY A 130 -16.70 -5.58 -10.60
CA GLY A 130 -17.19 -4.26 -10.17
C GLY A 130 -17.42 -4.13 -8.65
N GLU A 131 -18.08 -5.10 -8.00
CA GLU A 131 -18.40 -5.01 -6.55
C GLU A 131 -17.13 -5.14 -5.70
N PHE A 132 -16.22 -6.05 -6.06
CA PHE A 132 -14.96 -6.19 -5.35
C PHE A 132 -14.08 -4.95 -5.52
N LEU A 133 -13.97 -4.43 -6.75
CA LEU A 133 -13.26 -3.18 -7.00
C LEU A 133 -13.89 -2.03 -6.21
N SER A 134 -15.22 -1.90 -6.25
CA SER A 134 -15.97 -0.90 -5.49
C SER A 134 -15.70 -1.02 -3.98
N ASN A 135 -15.70 -2.24 -3.44
CA ASN A 135 -15.39 -2.49 -2.03
C ASN A 135 -13.96 -2.09 -1.66
N LEU A 136 -12.98 -2.34 -2.54
CA LEU A 136 -11.60 -1.89 -2.31
C LEU A 136 -11.46 -0.38 -2.44
N GLN A 137 -12.13 0.23 -3.41
CA GLN A 137 -12.14 1.69 -3.59
C GLN A 137 -12.81 2.38 -2.41
N ALA A 138 -13.84 1.78 -1.82
CA ALA A 138 -14.50 2.27 -0.61
C ALA A 138 -13.61 2.28 0.64
N LEU A 139 -12.46 1.59 0.61
CA LEU A 139 -11.46 1.68 1.67
C LEU A 139 -10.60 2.96 1.56
N CYS A 140 -10.68 3.70 0.45
CA CYS A 140 -10.01 4.98 0.27
C CYS A 140 -10.95 6.15 0.59
N PRO A 141 -10.47 7.24 1.21
CA PRO A 141 -11.30 8.42 1.50
C PRO A 141 -11.74 9.18 0.25
N SER A 142 -10.93 9.10 -0.81
CA SER A 142 -11.20 9.68 -2.13
C SER A 142 -11.29 8.57 -3.18
N GLU A 143 -12.01 8.83 -4.26
CA GLU A 143 -12.04 7.94 -5.42
C GLU A 143 -10.61 7.72 -5.92
N THR A 144 -10.12 6.49 -5.78
CA THR A 144 -8.82 6.07 -6.28
C THR A 144 -9.03 4.94 -7.28
N GLU A 145 -8.39 5.02 -8.44
CA GLU A 145 -8.63 4.03 -9.50
C GLU A 145 -8.05 2.64 -9.18
N ASP A 146 -6.95 2.58 -8.43
CA ASP A 146 -6.26 1.32 -8.11
C ASP A 146 -5.66 1.37 -6.70
N PRO A 147 -6.48 1.13 -5.66
CA PRO A 147 -5.97 1.06 -4.29
C PRO A 147 -5.00 -0.11 -4.14
N LEU A 148 -3.88 0.11 -3.44
CA LEU A 148 -2.90 -0.94 -3.17
C LEU A 148 -2.95 -1.35 -1.69
N LEU A 149 -3.27 -2.61 -1.44
CA LEU A 149 -3.30 -3.20 -0.12
C LEU A 149 -1.90 -3.62 0.32
N ALA A 150 -1.39 -3.08 1.41
CA ALA A 150 -0.09 -3.46 1.96
C ALA A 150 -0.22 -4.59 2.97
N ILE A 151 0.18 -5.79 2.57
CA ILE A 151 0.09 -7.00 3.39
C ILE A 151 1.47 -7.30 3.93
N LYS A 152 1.58 -7.35 5.26
CA LYS A 152 2.80 -7.77 5.96
C LYS A 152 3.01 -9.26 5.77
N LEU A 153 4.26 -9.66 5.60
CA LEU A 153 4.67 -11.05 5.51
C LEU A 153 5.38 -11.50 6.79
N THR A 154 5.27 -12.79 7.11
CA THR A 154 6.10 -13.46 8.13
C THR A 154 7.54 -13.65 7.64
N SER A 155 8.42 -14.16 8.51
CA SER A 155 9.79 -14.57 8.16
C SER A 155 9.83 -15.64 7.07
N GLU A 156 8.81 -16.48 6.97
CA GLU A 156 8.63 -17.54 5.97
C GLU A 156 7.91 -17.03 4.70
N GLN A 157 7.82 -15.71 4.53
CA GLN A 157 7.17 -15.03 3.40
C GLN A 157 5.67 -15.37 3.26
N GLN A 158 4.99 -15.70 4.36
CA GLN A 158 3.55 -15.95 4.37
C GLN A 158 2.75 -14.68 4.68
N PRO A 159 1.56 -14.46 4.09
CA PRO A 159 0.69 -13.34 4.44
C PRO A 159 0.28 -13.38 5.92
N GLU A 160 0.58 -12.32 6.67
CA GLU A 160 0.30 -12.21 8.11
C GLU A 160 -0.93 -11.33 8.36
N LYS A 161 -0.90 -10.07 7.92
CA LYS A 161 -1.98 -9.11 8.14
C LYS A 161 -2.00 -7.99 7.10
N LEU A 162 -3.18 -7.42 6.85
CA LEU A 162 -3.30 -6.15 6.14
C LEU A 162 -2.84 -5.04 7.08
N SER A 163 -1.80 -4.29 6.70
CA SER A 163 -1.23 -3.23 7.53
C SER A 163 -1.85 -1.88 7.21
N PHE A 164 -1.96 -1.55 5.93
CA PHE A 164 -2.57 -0.30 5.46
C PHE A 164 -3.02 -0.42 4.01
N ILE A 165 -3.76 0.58 3.56
CA ILE A 165 -4.12 0.78 2.16
C ILE A 165 -3.42 2.03 1.62
N LEU A 166 -2.81 1.92 0.45
CA LEU A 166 -2.30 3.05 -0.30
C LEU A 166 -3.35 3.50 -1.30
N CYS A 167 -3.72 4.77 -1.21
CA CYS A 167 -4.61 5.44 -2.13
C CYS A 167 -3.84 6.55 -2.83
N LYS A 168 -4.09 6.75 -4.12
CA LYS A 168 -3.61 7.93 -4.82
C LYS A 168 -4.63 9.05 -4.67
N ASP A 169 -4.14 10.25 -4.37
CA ASP A 169 -4.94 11.47 -4.44
C ASP A 169 -5.08 11.96 -5.90
N THR A 170 -5.80 13.06 -6.08
CA THR A 170 -6.05 13.68 -7.39
C THR A 170 -4.79 14.17 -8.09
N ASN A 171 -3.69 14.35 -7.34
CA ASN A 171 -2.39 14.74 -7.88
C ASN A 171 -1.51 13.50 -8.18
N GLY A 172 -2.03 12.29 -7.98
CA GLY A 172 -1.31 11.04 -8.16
C GLY A 172 -0.34 10.69 -7.03
N THR A 173 -0.35 11.45 -5.93
CA THR A 173 0.52 11.21 -4.76
C THR A 173 -0.05 10.08 -3.92
N SER A 174 0.81 9.17 -3.46
CA SER A 174 0.39 8.04 -2.64
C SER A 174 0.29 8.42 -1.17
N ARG A 175 -0.88 8.17 -0.58
CA ARG A 175 -1.17 8.33 0.85
C ARG A 175 -1.53 6.98 1.45
N ALA A 176 -1.08 6.70 2.66
CA ALA A 176 -1.39 5.47 3.37
C ALA A 176 -2.47 5.72 4.42
N TYR A 177 -3.43 4.81 4.53
CA TYR A 177 -4.51 4.88 5.51
C TYR A 177 -4.56 3.60 6.34
N ASP A 178 -4.78 3.78 7.65
CA ASP A 178 -4.95 2.66 8.57
C ASP A 178 -6.26 1.93 8.29
N VAL A 179 -6.21 0.61 8.44
CA VAL A 179 -7.37 -0.28 8.38
C VAL A 179 -7.62 -0.89 9.75
N ALA A 180 -8.89 -1.02 10.12
CA ALA A 180 -9.28 -1.74 11.33
C ALA A 180 -9.98 -3.03 10.95
N LEU A 181 -9.81 -4.05 11.78
CA LEU A 181 -10.65 -5.24 11.70
C LEU A 181 -12.09 -4.84 12.08
N ARG A 182 -13.07 -5.33 11.32
CA ARG A 182 -14.45 -5.30 11.76
C ARG A 182 -14.52 -6.12 13.04
N SER A 183 -14.90 -5.49 14.14
CA SER A 183 -15.22 -6.21 15.37
C SER A 183 -16.24 -7.30 15.02
N PRO A 184 -16.01 -8.56 15.43
CA PRO A 184 -16.99 -9.59 15.20
C PRO A 184 -18.30 -9.17 15.87
N VAL A 185 -19.40 -9.22 15.11
CA VAL A 185 -20.74 -9.11 15.66
C VAL A 185 -20.91 -10.34 16.57
N VAL A 186 -20.71 -10.14 17.88
CA VAL A 186 -20.95 -11.08 18.99
C VAL A 186 -20.79 -12.57 18.64
N GLY A 187 -19.61 -13.14 18.92
CA GLY A 187 -19.41 -14.59 18.99
C GLY A 187 -18.50 -15.24 17.94
N GLY A 188 -17.94 -14.47 17.00
CA GLY A 188 -16.93 -14.98 16.05
C GLY A 188 -15.52 -14.57 16.45
N THR A 189 -14.55 -15.49 16.44
CA THR A 189 -13.13 -15.13 16.48
C THR A 189 -12.77 -14.34 15.20
N PRO A 190 -12.05 -13.21 15.26
CA PRO A 190 -11.58 -12.54 14.05
C PRO A 190 -10.77 -13.53 13.21
N VAL A 191 -11.13 -13.69 11.93
CA VAL A 191 -10.63 -14.79 11.08
C VAL A 191 -9.12 -14.72 10.80
N PHE A 192 -8.46 -13.60 11.15
CA PHE A 192 -7.01 -13.49 11.11
C PHE A 192 -6.28 -14.11 12.31
N ASP A 193 -7.00 -14.37 13.40
CA ASP A 193 -6.48 -15.13 14.55
C ASP A 193 -6.79 -16.64 14.42
N VAL A 194 -7.26 -17.06 13.24
CA VAL A 194 -7.02 -18.44 12.81
C VAL A 194 -5.54 -18.47 12.48
N LYS A 195 -4.70 -18.86 13.46
CA LYS A 195 -3.45 -19.57 13.19
C LYS A 195 -3.73 -20.42 11.97
N MET A 196 -3.23 -20.03 10.80
CA MET A 196 -3.44 -20.76 9.56
C MET A 196 -2.86 -22.14 9.82
N ASN A 197 -3.75 -23.06 10.21
CA ASN A 197 -3.40 -24.39 10.62
C ASN A 197 -3.09 -25.11 9.31
N LEU A 198 -1.89 -24.86 8.79
CA LEU A 198 -1.27 -25.51 7.65
C LEU A 198 -0.96 -26.96 8.01
N ASN A 199 -1.99 -27.70 8.41
CA ASN A 199 -2.03 -29.15 8.31
C ASN A 199 -2.60 -29.51 6.93
N LEU A 200 -2.05 -28.92 5.87
CA LEU A 200 -2.15 -29.54 4.56
C LEU A 200 -1.12 -30.66 4.55
N LYS A 201 -1.56 -31.86 4.96
CA LYS A 201 -0.86 -33.10 4.63
C LYS A 201 -0.72 -33.15 3.11
N LEU A 202 0.48 -32.85 2.62
CA LEU A 202 0.90 -33.22 1.29
C LEU A 202 0.76 -34.75 1.19
N LYS A 203 -0.19 -35.21 0.39
CA LYS A 203 -0.22 -36.57 -0.14
C LYS A 203 0.42 -36.55 -1.51
#